data_AF-A0A9D4ZL75-F1
#
_entry.id   AF-A0A9D4ZL75-F1
#
_cell.length_a   1.000
_cell.length_b   1.000
_cell.length_c   1.000
_cell.angle_alpha   90.00
_cell.angle_beta   90.00
_cell.angle_gamma   90.00
#
_symmetry.space_group_name_H-M   'P 1'
#
loop_
_entity.id
_entity.type
_entity.pdbx_description
1 polymer ?
#
loop_
_entity_poly.entity_id
_entity_poly.type
_entity_poly.pdbx_seq_one_letter_code
_entity_poly.pdbx_strand_id
1 'polypeptide(L)'
;MLRFHCVALSLRQRSSVHSPSSFVKKLTMAAAEPLEPIPKLAKLEVPVFNGSLHKPKLLVKKLSANAITPSRGSSLAAGYDISSAYEDVVPARGKALIKTDLSIAIPEGTYARLAPRSGLAWKHSIDVGAGVIDADYRGPVGVVLFNFSDQDFTIKAGDRVAQLILERIVTPEVIEVDDLEATVRGEGGFGSTGIATVLLPSS
;
A
#
# COMPACT_ATOMS: atom_id res chain seq x y z
N MET A 1 -44.44 13.43 8.98
CA MET A 1 -45.76 12.80 8.75
C MET A 1 -46.01 12.79 7.24
N LEU A 2 -45.53 11.77 6.53
CA LEU A 2 -45.90 11.49 5.14
C LEU A 2 -45.79 9.97 4.92
N ARG A 3 -46.84 9.41 4.34
CA ARG A 3 -47.25 8.00 4.47
C ARG A 3 -46.53 7.07 3.47
N PHE A 4 -46.16 5.90 3.97
CA PHE A 4 -45.88 4.68 3.22
C PHE A 4 -47.03 4.34 2.25
N HIS A 5 -46.71 3.86 1.04
CA HIS A 5 -47.60 3.02 0.24
C HIS A 5 -46.85 1.76 -0.18
N CYS A 6 -47.26 0.66 0.45
CA CYS A 6 -46.94 -0.71 0.10
C CYS A 6 -47.98 -1.16 -0.95
N VAL A 7 -47.54 -1.72 -2.08
CA VAL A 7 -48.42 -2.45 -2.98
C VAL A 7 -47.88 -3.87 -3.11
N ALA A 8 -48.57 -4.78 -2.44
CA ALA A 8 -48.44 -6.22 -2.64
C ALA A 8 -49.29 -6.62 -3.86
N LEU A 9 -48.69 -7.35 -4.80
CA LEU A 9 -49.43 -8.10 -5.81
C LEU A 9 -49.07 -9.59 -5.68
N SER A 10 -49.99 -10.34 -5.08
CA SER A 10 -50.08 -11.79 -5.13
C SER A 10 -51.07 -12.15 -6.21
N LEU A 11 -50.76 -13.08 -7.12
CA LEU A 11 -51.75 -13.92 -7.81
C LEU A 11 -51.10 -15.16 -8.45
N ARG A 12 -51.37 -16.30 -7.80
CA ARG A 12 -51.75 -17.64 -8.30
C ARG A 12 -51.13 -18.23 -9.57
N GLN A 13 -50.59 -19.44 -9.33
CA GLN A 13 -50.33 -20.57 -10.22
C GLN A 13 -51.33 -20.76 -11.38
N ARG A 14 -50.80 -21.12 -12.56
CA ARG A 14 -51.37 -22.17 -13.42
C ARG A 14 -50.26 -23.04 -13.99
N SER A 15 -50.37 -24.32 -13.66
CA SER A 15 -49.68 -25.46 -14.24
C SER A 15 -50.25 -25.74 -15.64
N SER A 16 -49.38 -25.98 -16.62
CA SER A 16 -49.73 -26.76 -17.80
C SER A 16 -48.53 -27.62 -18.19
N VAL A 17 -48.74 -28.91 -18.00
CA VAL A 17 -47.89 -30.02 -18.39
C VAL A 17 -47.86 -30.09 -19.92
N HIS A 18 -46.67 -30.17 -20.52
CA HIS A 18 -46.52 -30.60 -21.91
C HIS A 18 -45.55 -31.78 -21.95
N SER A 19 -46.04 -32.87 -22.55
CA SER A 19 -45.32 -34.13 -22.76
C SER A 19 -44.25 -33.96 -23.85
N PRO A 20 -43.12 -34.69 -23.77
CA PRO A 20 -42.16 -34.71 -24.86
C PRO A 20 -42.49 -35.87 -25.80
N SER A 21 -43.00 -35.54 -26.99
CA SER A 21 -43.10 -36.48 -28.12
C SER A 21 -41.90 -36.32 -29.04
N SER A 22 -41.09 -37.37 -29.06
CA SER A 22 -40.22 -37.84 -30.16
C SER A 22 -39.63 -36.80 -31.12
N PHE A 23 -38.34 -36.50 -30.93
CA PHE A 23 -37.47 -36.23 -32.07
C PHE A 23 -36.09 -36.85 -31.80
N VAL A 24 -35.88 -38.03 -32.37
CA VAL A 24 -34.57 -38.70 -32.41
C VAL A 24 -33.67 -37.89 -33.32
N LYS A 25 -32.83 -37.02 -32.75
CA LYS A 25 -31.70 -36.42 -33.47
C LYS A 25 -30.48 -37.34 -33.30
N LYS A 26 -30.01 -37.87 -34.43
CA LYS A 26 -28.74 -38.59 -34.59
C LYS A 26 -27.61 -37.84 -33.87
N LEU A 27 -26.95 -38.52 -32.93
CA LEU A 27 -25.69 -38.09 -32.35
C LEU A 27 -24.57 -38.40 -33.37
N THR A 28 -24.29 -37.45 -34.26
CA THR A 28 -23.01 -37.41 -34.97
C THR A 28 -21.96 -36.84 -34.03
N MET A 29 -20.91 -37.61 -33.75
CA MET A 29 -19.75 -37.10 -33.02
C MET A 29 -19.12 -35.97 -33.84
N ALA A 30 -19.22 -34.74 -33.35
CA ALA A 30 -18.44 -33.64 -33.88
C ALA A 30 -16.96 -33.92 -33.54
N ALA A 31 -16.13 -33.95 -34.57
CA ALA A 31 -14.68 -33.94 -34.40
C ALA A 31 -14.29 -32.69 -33.60
N ALA A 32 -13.43 -32.85 -32.61
CA ALA A 32 -12.87 -31.75 -31.85
C ALA A 32 -12.16 -30.78 -32.81
N GLU A 33 -12.56 -29.52 -32.81
CA GLU A 33 -11.83 -28.48 -33.53
C GLU A 33 -10.41 -28.36 -32.94
N PRO A 34 -9.37 -28.14 -33.77
CA PRO A 34 -8.03 -27.96 -33.26
C PRO A 34 -8.00 -26.73 -32.35
N LEU A 35 -7.50 -26.90 -31.12
CA LEU A 35 -7.21 -25.78 -30.23
C LEU A 35 -6.28 -24.82 -30.97
N GLU A 36 -6.73 -23.59 -31.21
CA GLU A 36 -5.86 -22.55 -31.74
C GLU A 36 -4.63 -22.39 -30.81
N PRO A 37 -3.43 -22.21 -31.37
CA PRO A 37 -2.24 -22.03 -30.57
C PRO A 37 -2.42 -20.82 -29.65
N ILE A 38 -2.21 -21.04 -28.35
CA ILE A 38 -2.23 -19.98 -27.34
C ILE A 38 -1.38 -18.83 -27.87
N PRO A 39 -1.94 -17.61 -28.01
CA PRO A 39 -1.17 -16.47 -28.49
C PRO A 39 0.04 -16.32 -27.58
N LYS A 40 1.25 -16.37 -28.17
CA LYS A 40 2.49 -16.10 -27.43
C LYS A 40 2.27 -14.79 -26.71
N LEU A 41 2.43 -14.83 -25.37
CA LEU A 41 2.37 -13.67 -24.50
C LEU A 41 3.16 -12.55 -25.17
N ALA A 42 2.47 -11.57 -25.76
CA ALA A 42 3.11 -10.36 -26.23
C ALA A 42 3.81 -9.81 -24.99
N LYS A 43 5.13 -9.64 -25.06
CA LYS A 43 5.87 -8.94 -24.01
C LYS A 43 5.09 -7.66 -23.75
N LEU A 44 4.48 -7.53 -22.58
CA LEU A 44 4.05 -6.23 -22.11
C LEU A 44 5.29 -5.36 -22.22
N GLU A 45 5.25 -4.38 -23.10
CA GLU A 45 6.24 -3.32 -23.17
C GLU A 45 6.09 -2.52 -21.88
N VAL A 46 6.73 -3.03 -20.83
CA VAL A 46 7.02 -2.27 -19.63
C VAL A 46 7.77 -1.04 -20.12
N PRO A 47 7.34 0.19 -19.81
CA PRO A 47 8.03 1.39 -20.27
C PRO A 47 9.50 1.27 -19.89
N VAL A 48 10.33 1.05 -20.92
CA VAL A 48 11.77 0.93 -20.79
C VAL A 48 12.24 2.33 -20.45
N PHE A 49 12.72 2.51 -19.22
CA PHE A 49 13.46 3.71 -18.82
C PHE A 49 14.64 3.87 -19.80
N ASN A 50 14.48 4.76 -20.77
CA ASN A 50 15.56 5.16 -21.65
C ASN A 50 16.60 5.93 -20.81
N GLY A 51 17.78 5.34 -20.64
CA GLY A 51 19.03 6.07 -20.45
C GLY A 51 19.49 6.29 -19.01
N SER A 52 20.05 5.25 -18.38
CA SER A 52 21.37 5.32 -17.72
C SER A 52 21.74 3.95 -17.11
N LEU A 53 22.94 3.45 -17.41
CA LEU A 53 23.55 2.29 -16.74
C LEU A 53 23.88 2.55 -15.25
N HIS A 54 23.56 3.74 -14.73
CA HIS A 54 23.84 4.10 -13.35
C HIS A 54 22.71 3.69 -12.44
N LYS A 55 23.00 2.74 -11.52
CA LYS A 55 22.14 2.47 -10.36
C LYS A 55 21.80 3.81 -9.68
N PRO A 56 20.51 4.08 -9.37
CA PRO A 56 20.11 5.31 -8.71
C PRO A 56 20.87 5.45 -7.39
N LYS A 57 21.39 6.65 -7.11
CA LYS A 57 22.20 6.95 -5.93
C LYS A 57 21.39 7.80 -4.96
N LEU A 58 21.34 7.39 -3.70
CA LEU A 58 20.93 8.25 -2.60
C LEU A 58 22.15 9.05 -2.13
N LEU A 59 22.11 10.37 -2.25
CA LEU A 59 23.18 11.23 -1.75
C LEU A 59 22.86 11.68 -0.33
N VAL A 60 23.85 11.65 0.55
CA VAL A 60 23.68 11.97 1.97
C VAL A 60 24.77 12.96 2.39
N LYS A 61 24.35 14.07 2.98
CA LYS A 61 25.22 15.08 3.61
C LYS A 61 25.02 15.01 5.13
N LYS A 62 26.10 14.77 5.86
CA LYS A 62 26.11 14.92 7.32
C LYS A 62 26.21 16.40 7.68
N LEU A 63 25.34 16.85 8.58
CA LEU A 63 25.28 18.23 9.06
C LEU A 63 26.07 18.42 10.37
N SER A 64 26.45 17.32 11.04
CA SER A 64 27.27 17.33 12.23
C SER A 64 28.13 16.06 12.34
N ALA A 65 29.02 16.03 13.33
CA ALA A 65 29.81 14.83 13.68
C ALA A 65 28.96 13.69 14.27
N ASN A 66 27.76 14.02 14.78
CA ASN A 66 26.87 13.04 15.40
C ASN A 66 26.04 12.27 14.37
N ALA A 67 25.91 12.80 13.15
CA ALA A 67 25.15 12.18 12.09
C ALA A 67 25.76 10.82 11.68
N ILE A 68 24.92 9.81 11.50
CA ILE A 68 25.33 8.47 11.05
C ILE A 68 24.85 8.24 9.62
N THR A 69 25.75 7.77 8.76
CA THR A 69 25.40 7.45 7.37
C THR A 69 24.42 6.28 7.37
N PRO A 70 23.23 6.41 6.74
CA PRO A 70 22.26 5.33 6.69
C PRO A 70 22.82 4.08 6.01
N SER A 71 22.49 2.91 6.57
CA SER A 71 22.97 1.62 6.06
C SER A 71 21.83 0.60 6.02
N ARG A 72 21.90 -0.33 5.07
CA ARG A 72 20.93 -1.43 4.99
C ARG A 72 21.34 -2.56 5.92
N GLY A 73 20.37 -3.17 6.60
CA GLY A 73 20.61 -4.31 7.49
C GLY A 73 20.96 -5.61 6.77
N SER A 74 20.65 -5.73 5.47
CA SER A 74 21.03 -6.86 4.62
C SER A 74 21.09 -6.42 3.15
N SER A 75 21.58 -7.30 2.28
CA SER A 75 21.69 -7.02 0.83
C SER A 75 20.33 -6.81 0.15
N LEU A 76 19.27 -7.42 0.68
CA LEU A 76 17.89 -7.34 0.19
C LEU A 76 16.97 -6.50 1.08
N ALA A 77 17.50 -5.89 2.14
CA ALA A 77 16.69 -4.99 2.97
C ALA A 77 16.17 -3.83 2.11
N ALA A 78 14.88 -3.53 2.29
CA ALA A 78 14.20 -2.45 1.58
C ALA A 78 14.66 -1.07 2.06
N GLY A 79 14.83 -0.93 3.38
CA GLY A 79 15.14 0.35 4.02
C GLY A 79 16.60 0.51 4.43
N TYR A 80 17.02 1.78 4.54
CA TYR A 80 18.26 2.21 5.18
C TYR A 80 17.93 2.64 6.60
N ASP A 81 18.57 2.04 7.60
CA ASP A 81 18.36 2.43 9.00
C ASP A 81 18.77 3.90 9.21
N ILE A 82 17.90 4.66 9.87
CA ILE A 82 18.09 6.06 10.25
C ILE A 82 18.33 6.12 11.75
N SER A 83 19.43 6.75 12.15
CA SER A 83 19.80 6.92 13.56
C SER A 83 19.50 8.32 14.09
N SER A 84 19.22 8.41 15.38
CA SER A 84 19.20 9.67 16.10
C SER A 84 20.61 10.25 16.21
N ALA A 85 20.78 11.55 15.97
CA ALA A 85 22.02 12.25 16.23
C ALA A 85 22.20 12.60 17.72
N TYR A 86 21.13 12.57 18.52
CA TYR A 86 21.14 13.03 19.91
C TYR A 86 20.34 12.11 20.82
N GLU A 87 20.55 12.26 22.13
CA GLU A 87 19.63 11.70 23.12
C GLU A 87 18.31 12.47 23.10
N ASP A 88 17.20 11.76 23.23
CA ASP A 88 15.86 12.33 23.22
C ASP A 88 14.87 11.41 23.95
N VAL A 89 13.66 11.90 24.21
CA VAL A 89 12.57 11.11 24.80
C VAL A 89 11.31 11.31 23.97
N VAL A 90 10.66 10.21 23.59
CA VAL A 90 9.30 10.24 23.06
C VAL A 90 8.34 10.03 24.24
N PRO A 91 7.61 11.07 24.69
CA PRO A 91 6.77 10.96 25.88
C PRO A 91 5.68 9.90 25.70
N ALA A 92 5.29 9.24 26.79
CA ALA A 92 4.14 8.34 26.83
C ALA A 92 2.90 9.03 26.22
N ARG A 93 2.18 8.32 25.36
CA ARG A 93 1.02 8.87 24.61
C ARG A 93 1.32 10.16 23.83
N GLY A 94 2.59 10.42 23.54
CA GLY A 94 3.08 11.67 22.96
C GLY A 94 3.78 11.48 21.63
N LYS A 95 4.51 12.53 21.23
CA LYS A 95 5.30 12.57 20.01
C LYS A 95 6.56 13.41 20.18
N ALA A 96 7.61 13.08 19.42
CA ALA A 96 8.84 13.85 19.37
C ALA A 96 9.38 13.92 17.93
N LEU A 97 10.13 14.98 17.64
CA LEU A 97 10.86 15.15 16.38
C LEU A 97 12.34 14.83 16.61
N ILE A 98 12.74 13.63 16.21
CA ILE A 98 14.09 13.13 16.42
C ILE A 98 15.00 13.65 15.30
N LYS A 99 16.04 14.39 15.68
CA LYS A 99 17.02 14.95 14.75
C LYS A 99 18.00 13.89 14.28
N THR A 100 18.26 13.84 12.97
CA THR A 100 19.22 12.90 12.37
C THR A 100 20.54 13.56 11.95
N ASP A 101 20.54 14.90 11.85
CA ASP A 101 21.61 15.70 11.26
C ASP A 101 22.04 15.24 9.87
N LEU A 102 21.08 14.73 9.08
CA LEU A 102 21.28 14.40 7.68
C LEU A 102 20.50 15.36 6.79
N SER A 103 21.08 15.72 5.66
CA SER A 103 20.34 16.18 4.48
C SER A 103 20.53 15.14 3.38
N ILE A 104 19.51 14.94 2.55
CA ILE A 104 19.55 13.92 1.50
C ILE A 104 19.17 14.51 0.15
N ALA A 105 19.68 13.91 -0.93
CA ALA A 105 19.17 14.12 -2.27
C ALA A 105 18.73 12.77 -2.83
N ILE A 106 17.45 12.70 -3.18
CA ILE A 106 16.75 11.48 -3.56
C ILE A 106 16.69 11.42 -5.10
N PRO A 107 16.81 10.23 -5.71
CA PRO A 107 16.63 10.06 -7.16
C PRO A 107 15.27 10.56 -7.64
N GLU A 108 15.23 11.24 -8.77
CA GLU A 108 13.99 11.63 -9.44
C GLU A 108 13.09 10.42 -9.75
N GLY A 109 11.77 10.63 -9.73
CA GLY A 109 10.78 9.55 -9.86
C GLY A 109 10.64 8.68 -8.61
N THR A 110 11.26 9.09 -7.49
CA THR A 110 11.11 8.47 -6.18
C THR A 110 10.90 9.52 -5.09
N TYR A 111 10.33 9.09 -3.98
CA TYR A 111 10.40 9.83 -2.72
C TYR A 111 11.02 8.93 -1.65
N ALA A 112 11.50 9.52 -0.56
CA ALA A 112 11.95 8.76 0.59
C ALA A 112 10.85 8.71 1.65
N ARG A 113 10.42 7.49 1.99
CA ARG A 113 9.51 7.24 3.11
C ARG A 113 10.29 6.89 4.37
N LEU A 114 10.12 7.66 5.44
CA LEU A 114 10.48 7.21 6.79
C LEU A 114 9.42 6.23 7.27
N ALA A 115 9.85 5.01 7.57
CA ALA A 115 9.02 3.89 7.97
C ALA A 115 9.41 3.40 9.37
N PRO A 116 8.44 2.87 10.14
CA PRO A 116 8.73 2.32 11.46
C PRO A 116 9.63 1.09 11.38
N ARG A 117 10.43 0.87 12.43
CA ARG A 117 11.19 -0.37 12.63
C ARG A 117 10.32 -1.33 13.41
N SER A 118 10.11 -2.55 12.90
CA SER A 118 9.20 -3.54 13.49
C SER A 118 9.50 -3.83 14.97
N GLY A 119 10.79 -3.86 15.35
CA GLY A 119 11.20 -4.08 16.73
C GLY A 119 10.76 -2.95 17.68
N LEU A 120 10.80 -1.70 17.24
CA LEU A 120 10.35 -0.55 18.04
C LEU A 120 8.82 -0.50 18.13
N ALA A 121 8.14 -0.79 17.03
CA ALA A 121 6.68 -0.87 16.99
C ALA A 121 6.16 -1.96 17.96
N TRP A 122 6.71 -3.17 17.90
CA TRP A 122 6.25 -4.28 18.74
C TRP A 122 6.63 -4.12 20.22
N LYS A 123 7.86 -3.73 20.53
CA LYS A 123 8.37 -3.73 21.91
C LYS A 123 8.06 -2.45 22.68
N HIS A 124 7.93 -1.32 21.98
CA HIS A 124 7.84 0.01 22.59
C HIS A 124 6.63 0.81 22.10
N SER A 125 5.77 0.23 21.25
CA SER A 125 4.60 0.91 20.67
C SER A 125 4.96 2.20 19.93
N ILE A 126 6.13 2.22 19.28
CA ILE A 126 6.63 3.37 18.53
C ILE A 126 6.24 3.26 17.06
N ASP A 127 5.67 4.33 16.52
CA ASP A 127 5.36 4.47 15.10
C ASP A 127 5.96 5.75 14.50
N VAL A 128 6.04 5.81 13.17
CA VAL A 128 6.59 6.95 12.43
C VAL A 128 5.46 7.76 11.80
N GLY A 129 5.43 9.06 12.10
CA GLY A 129 4.49 10.03 11.54
C GLY A 129 5.06 10.79 10.34
N ALA A 130 4.16 11.45 9.58
CA ALA A 130 4.41 12.24 8.37
C ALA A 130 5.11 11.47 7.25
N GLY A 131 6.37 11.09 7.44
CA GLY A 131 7.06 10.06 6.69
C GLY A 131 7.47 10.41 5.27
N VAL A 132 6.89 11.41 4.60
CA VAL A 132 7.19 11.77 3.22
C VAL A 132 8.33 12.78 3.16
N ILE A 133 9.43 12.42 2.49
CA ILE A 133 10.52 13.35 2.14
C ILE A 133 10.59 13.47 0.62
N ASP A 134 10.33 14.67 0.13
CA ASP A 134 10.30 15.00 -1.29
C ASP A 134 11.67 14.96 -1.94
N ALA A 135 11.70 14.68 -3.26
CA ALA A 135 12.95 14.50 -3.99
C ALA A 135 13.81 15.77 -4.07
N ASP A 136 13.19 16.93 -4.00
CA ASP A 136 13.81 18.26 -4.04
C ASP A 136 14.10 18.83 -2.64
N TYR A 137 13.70 18.14 -1.56
CA TYR A 137 14.02 18.57 -0.21
C TYR A 137 15.53 18.48 0.06
N ARG A 138 16.13 19.56 0.56
CA ARG A 138 17.56 19.65 0.92
C ARG A 138 17.81 20.07 2.36
N GLY A 139 16.75 20.23 3.15
CA GLY A 139 16.85 20.60 4.55
C GLY A 139 17.27 19.43 5.46
N PRO A 140 17.29 19.66 6.79
CA PRO A 140 17.58 18.61 7.76
C PRO A 140 16.43 17.59 7.85
N VAL A 141 16.75 16.31 7.71
CA VAL A 141 15.82 15.21 7.90
C VAL A 141 15.58 14.99 9.40
N GLY A 142 14.31 15.04 9.79
CA GLY A 142 13.85 14.67 11.13
C GLY A 142 12.88 13.50 11.07
N VAL A 143 12.85 12.70 12.13
CA VAL A 143 11.93 11.57 12.27
C VAL A 143 10.86 11.93 13.30
N VAL A 144 9.60 12.05 12.86
CA VAL A 144 8.48 12.22 13.80
C VAL A 144 8.12 10.85 14.34
N LEU A 145 8.30 10.66 15.65
CA LEU A 145 7.89 9.44 16.34
C LEU A 145 6.64 9.69 17.17
N PHE A 146 5.70 8.76 17.10
CA PHE A 146 4.57 8.65 18.03
C PHE A 146 4.81 7.49 18.99
N ASN A 147 4.47 7.70 20.25
CA ASN A 147 4.50 6.67 21.28
C ASN A 147 3.08 6.33 21.72
N PHE A 148 2.63 5.14 21.37
CA PHE A 148 1.30 4.64 21.72
C PHE A 148 1.28 3.84 23.03
N SER A 149 2.37 3.82 23.80
CA SER A 149 2.41 3.20 25.13
C SER A 149 2.18 4.22 26.24
N ASP A 150 2.00 3.71 27.47
CA ASP A 150 1.92 4.50 28.71
C ASP A 150 3.29 4.70 29.38
N GLN A 151 4.39 4.43 28.69
CA GLN A 151 5.75 4.60 29.20
C GLN A 151 6.57 5.48 28.25
N ASP A 152 7.39 6.36 28.80
CA ASP A 152 8.32 7.18 28.02
C ASP A 152 9.33 6.27 27.30
N PHE A 153 9.64 6.62 26.05
CA PHE A 153 10.65 5.91 25.26
C PHE A 153 11.91 6.76 25.13
N THR A 154 12.95 6.38 25.87
CA THR A 154 14.27 7.03 25.80
C THR A 154 15.05 6.55 24.59
N ILE A 155 15.60 7.50 23.83
CA ILE A 155 16.44 7.29 22.67
C ILE A 155 17.84 7.77 23.00
N LYS A 156 18.86 6.96 22.78
CA LYS A 156 20.26 7.39 22.91
C LYS A 156 20.78 7.90 21.57
N ALA A 157 21.80 8.76 21.63
CA ALA A 157 22.53 9.15 20.43
C ALA A 157 23.07 7.91 19.70
N GLY A 158 22.80 7.82 18.40
CA GLY A 158 23.17 6.70 17.54
C GLY A 158 22.14 5.58 17.41
N ASP A 159 21.11 5.54 18.27
CA ASP A 159 20.06 4.53 18.17
C ASP A 159 19.32 4.64 16.83
N ARG A 160 19.05 3.48 16.22
CA ARG A 160 18.30 3.39 14.96
C ARG A 160 16.80 3.54 15.26
N VAL A 161 16.22 4.66 14.86
CA VAL A 161 14.85 5.07 15.23
C VAL A 161 13.82 4.84 14.13
N ALA A 162 14.25 4.83 12.87
CA ALA A 162 13.39 4.59 11.71
C ALA A 162 14.18 3.89 10.61
N GLN A 163 13.52 3.58 9.50
CA GLN A 163 14.19 3.18 8.26
C GLN A 163 13.66 4.01 7.09
N LEU A 164 14.55 4.44 6.22
CA LEU A 164 14.24 5.18 5.00
C LEU A 164 14.08 4.21 3.83
N ILE A 165 12.93 4.23 3.17
CA ILE A 165 12.62 3.40 1.99
C ILE A 165 12.47 4.33 0.78
N LEU A 166 13.13 4.01 -0.32
CA LEU A 166 12.96 4.74 -1.58
C LEU A 166 11.82 4.10 -2.37
N GLU A 167 10.72 4.82 -2.51
CA GLU A 167 9.53 4.35 -3.20
C GLU A 167 9.37 5.08 -4.53
N ARG A 168 9.11 4.31 -5.59
CA ARG A 168 8.85 4.86 -6.91
C ARG A 168 7.47 5.49 -6.95
N ILE A 169 7.39 6.64 -7.59
CA ILE A 169 6.16 7.40 -7.77
C ILE A 169 6.01 7.83 -9.22
N VAL A 170 4.78 8.17 -9.57
CA VAL A 170 4.44 8.91 -10.79
C VAL A 170 3.80 10.22 -10.37
N THR A 171 4.13 11.30 -11.06
CA THR A 171 3.60 12.64 -10.81
C THR A 171 2.95 13.17 -12.10
N PRO A 172 1.80 12.60 -12.52
CA PRO A 172 1.11 13.04 -13.73
C PRO A 172 0.44 14.40 -13.52
N GLU A 173 0.04 15.03 -14.62
CA GLU A 173 -0.85 16.18 -14.59
C GLU A 173 -2.24 15.77 -14.08
N VAL A 174 -2.88 16.63 -13.29
CA VAL A 174 -4.25 16.43 -12.81
C VAL A 174 -5.21 17.00 -13.86
N ILE A 175 -6.11 16.15 -14.37
CA ILE A 175 -7.13 16.53 -15.36
C ILE A 175 -8.51 16.36 -14.71
N GLU A 176 -9.28 17.46 -14.65
CA GLU A 176 -10.66 17.48 -14.14
C GLU A 176 -11.65 17.00 -15.23
N VAL A 177 -12.61 16.15 -14.85
CA VAL A 177 -13.63 15.56 -15.75
C VAL A 177 -14.99 15.51 -15.06
N ASP A 178 -16.08 15.50 -15.84
CA ASP A 178 -17.44 15.43 -15.30
C ASP A 178 -17.79 14.06 -14.70
N ASP A 179 -17.29 12.96 -15.30
CA ASP A 179 -17.59 11.58 -14.91
C ASP A 179 -16.37 10.65 -15.04
N LEU A 180 -16.34 9.57 -14.25
CA LEU A 180 -15.33 8.50 -14.29
C LEU A 180 -15.92 7.19 -14.81
N GLU A 181 -15.08 6.33 -15.38
CA GLU A 181 -15.50 4.99 -15.82
C GLU A 181 -15.99 4.12 -14.65
N ALA A 182 -17.09 3.39 -14.86
CA ALA A 182 -17.61 2.47 -13.86
C ALA A 182 -16.65 1.29 -13.64
N THR A 183 -16.43 0.92 -12.37
CA THR A 183 -15.63 -0.25 -12.00
C THR A 183 -16.45 -1.24 -11.18
N VAL A 184 -16.00 -2.50 -11.11
CA VAL A 184 -16.62 -3.53 -10.27
C VAL A 184 -16.66 -3.14 -8.79
N ARG A 185 -15.67 -2.37 -8.30
CA ARG A 185 -15.62 -1.91 -6.92
C ARG A 185 -16.57 -0.74 -6.65
N GLY A 186 -16.79 0.13 -7.63
CA GLY A 186 -17.63 1.33 -7.50
C GLY A 186 -17.27 2.15 -6.25
N GLU A 187 -18.28 2.54 -5.47
CA GLU A 187 -18.16 3.34 -4.25
C GLU A 187 -17.78 2.53 -2.99
N GLY A 188 -17.50 1.23 -3.11
CA GLY A 188 -17.20 0.36 -1.97
C GLY A 188 -15.85 0.66 -1.29
N GLY A 189 -15.88 1.18 -0.06
CA GLY A 189 -14.73 1.43 0.81
C GLY A 189 -14.94 1.01 2.27
N PHE A 190 -13.96 1.24 3.15
CA PHE A 190 -14.07 1.11 4.61
C PHE A 190 -14.59 -0.26 5.12
N GLY A 191 -14.06 -1.36 4.59
CA GLY A 191 -14.47 -2.71 4.98
C GLY A 191 -15.66 -3.26 4.19
N SER A 192 -15.97 -2.69 3.02
CA SER A 192 -17.01 -3.17 2.09
C SER A 192 -16.82 -4.62 1.62
N THR A 193 -15.65 -5.23 1.81
CA THR A 193 -15.37 -6.65 1.53
C THR A 193 -15.60 -7.58 2.73
N GLY A 194 -16.06 -7.04 3.87
CA GLY A 194 -16.45 -7.79 5.06
C GLY A 194 -15.30 -8.37 5.90
N ILE A 195 -15.54 -8.48 7.21
CA ILE A 195 -14.89 -9.47 8.08
C ILE A 195 -15.87 -10.65 8.09
N ALA A 196 -15.50 -11.80 7.56
CA ALA A 196 -16.37 -12.97 7.58
C ALA A 196 -16.73 -13.30 9.04
N THR A 197 -17.94 -12.96 9.47
CA THR A 197 -18.54 -13.55 10.67
C THR A 197 -18.76 -15.02 10.34
N VAL A 198 -17.78 -15.85 10.69
CA VAL A 198 -17.97 -17.31 10.71
C VAL A 198 -19.02 -17.55 11.80
N LEU A 199 -20.27 -17.75 11.38
CA LEU A 199 -21.30 -18.33 12.24
C LEU A 199 -20.83 -19.74 12.57
N LEU A 200 -20.30 -19.94 13.78
CA LEU A 200 -20.12 -21.28 14.31
C LEU A 200 -21.52 -21.91 14.45
N PRO A 201 -21.75 -23.12 13.93
CA PRO A 201 -23.00 -23.82 14.18
C PRO A 201 -23.13 -24.05 15.69
N SER A 202 -24.24 -23.60 16.27
CA SER A 202 -24.61 -23.90 17.64
C SER A 202 -24.93 -25.38 17.76
N SER A 203 -24.12 -26.07 18.57
CA SER A 203 -24.31 -27.39 19.21
C SER A 203 -24.67 -28.59 18.32
#